data_AF-A0A662G9S2-F1
#
_entry.id   AF-A0A662G9S2-F1
#
_cell.length_a   1.000
_cell.length_b   1.000
_cell.length_c   1.000
_cell.angle_alpha   90.00
_cell.angle_beta   90.00
_cell.angle_gamma   90.00
#
_symmetry.space_group_name_H-M   'P 1'
#
loop_
_entity.id
_entity.type
_entity.pdbx_description
1 polymer ?
#
loop_
_entity_poly.entity_id
_entity_poly.type
_entity_poly.pdbx_seq_one_letter_code
_entity_poly.pdbx_strand_id
1 'polypeptide(L)'
;PTLNFVIHISRLKRGGRVVRRVTRVWEVRGVGRFEEIASWNPITDDFEHKFRDSKILALVAERQGMSVEEALSEVERRRALLDYLASHSVVDYEEIARWVYRYYENPSATLAEVGASVSVKIASYETTRQERKPVVSSRALERREELSELKGFEEMFGQLMMLLEKGVEEKPVEASKEIEENVEFSDVLEELEARLRRCKSLEVKH
;
A
#
# COMPACT_ATOMS: atom_id res chain seq x y z
N PRO A 1 2.48 -17.79 -3.08
CA PRO A 1 1.06 -17.36 -3.14
C PRO A 1 0.89 -16.14 -4.08
N THR A 2 -0.06 -16.20 -5.02
CA THR A 2 -0.35 -15.12 -5.99
C THR A 2 -1.31 -14.06 -5.43
N LEU A 3 -2.16 -14.42 -4.47
CA LEU A 3 -3.06 -13.51 -3.75
C LEU A 3 -2.50 -13.13 -2.37
N ASN A 4 -2.44 -11.82 -2.09
CA ASN A 4 -1.89 -11.28 -0.86
C ASN A 4 -2.96 -10.77 0.12
N PHE A 5 -3.94 -10.03 -0.38
CA PHE A 5 -4.99 -9.40 0.43
C PHE A 5 -6.38 -9.75 -0.07
N VAL A 6 -7.33 -9.79 0.86
CA VAL A 6 -8.76 -9.82 0.59
C VAL A 6 -9.41 -8.61 1.25
N ILE A 7 -10.20 -7.86 0.49
CA ILE A 7 -10.93 -6.68 1.00
C ILE A 7 -12.42 -6.94 0.83
N HIS A 8 -13.18 -6.97 1.93
CA HIS A 8 -14.64 -7.14 1.87
C HIS A 8 -15.35 -5.80 1.95
N ILE A 9 -16.06 -5.47 0.88
CA ILE A 9 -16.85 -4.24 0.75
C ILE A 9 -18.34 -4.59 0.83
N SER A 10 -19.05 -3.96 1.78
CA SER A 10 -20.48 -4.17 2.00
C SER A 10 -21.28 -2.92 1.72
N ARG A 11 -22.53 -3.11 1.27
CA ARG A 11 -23.57 -2.05 1.25
C ARG A 11 -24.38 -2.15 2.53
N LEU A 12 -24.46 -1.06 3.27
CA LEU A 12 -25.09 -0.99 4.59
C LEU A 12 -26.12 0.15 4.61
N LYS A 13 -27.21 -0.01 5.38
CA LYS A 13 -28.16 1.07 5.64
C LYS A 13 -27.73 1.82 6.91
N ARG A 14 -27.37 3.09 6.79
CA ARG A 14 -27.01 3.97 7.92
C ARG A 14 -27.72 5.30 7.75
N GLY A 15 -28.43 5.77 8.78
CA GLY A 15 -29.17 7.04 8.73
C GLY A 15 -30.17 7.15 7.58
N GLY A 16 -30.85 6.04 7.24
CA GLY A 16 -31.80 5.98 6.12
C GLY A 16 -31.19 5.99 4.72
N ARG A 17 -29.86 6.04 4.59
CA ARG A 17 -29.14 6.01 3.32
C ARG A 17 -28.33 4.73 3.16
N VAL A 18 -28.14 4.31 1.91
CA VAL A 18 -27.25 3.19 1.60
C VAL A 18 -25.84 3.71 1.42
N VAL A 19 -24.91 3.22 2.24
CA VAL A 19 -23.48 3.53 2.17
C VAL A 19 -22.68 2.30 1.79
N ARG A 20 -21.52 2.50 1.18
CA ARG A 20 -20.51 1.45 0.97
C ARG A 20 -19.40 1.62 2.00
N ARG A 21 -19.00 0.52 2.63
CA ARG A 21 -17.90 0.47 3.59
C ARG A 21 -17.04 -0.75 3.30
N VAL A 22 -15.72 -0.57 3.35
CA VAL A 22 -14.84 -1.71 3.63
C VAL A 22 -15.20 -2.16 5.05
N THR A 23 -15.49 -3.44 5.24
CA THR A 23 -15.85 -3.96 6.56
C THR A 23 -14.68 -4.66 7.21
N ARG A 24 -13.86 -5.33 6.40
CA ARG A 24 -12.77 -6.18 6.85
C ARG A 24 -11.70 -6.28 5.77
N VAL A 25 -10.44 -6.38 6.21
CA VAL A 25 -9.26 -6.59 5.37
C VAL A 25 -8.49 -7.77 5.95
N TRP A 26 -8.21 -8.77 5.11
CA TRP A 26 -7.41 -9.93 5.51
C TRP A 26 -6.14 -10.06 4.68
N GLU A 27 -5.09 -10.55 5.31
CA GLU A 27 -3.91 -11.09 4.65
C GLU A 27 -4.05 -12.59 4.47
N VAL A 28 -3.79 -13.03 3.25
CA VAL A 28 -3.77 -14.45 2.90
C VAL A 28 -2.42 -15.03 3.30
N ARG A 29 -2.43 -16.04 4.17
CA ARG A 29 -1.23 -16.78 4.64
C ARG A 29 -1.07 -18.15 3.97
N GLY A 30 -2.06 -18.56 3.19
CA GLY A 30 -2.18 -19.86 2.55
C GLY A 30 -3.64 -20.32 2.49
N VAL A 31 -3.87 -21.54 2.02
CA VAL A 31 -5.23 -22.11 1.91
C VAL A 31 -5.92 -22.10 3.25
N GLY A 32 -7.12 -21.52 3.31
CA GLY A 32 -7.92 -21.44 4.52
C GLY A 32 -7.28 -20.67 5.70
N ARG A 33 -6.08 -20.11 5.51
CA ARG A 33 -5.35 -19.35 6.53
C ARG A 33 -5.37 -17.88 6.16
N PHE A 34 -6.27 -17.15 6.79
CA PHE A 34 -6.39 -15.70 6.65
C PHE A 34 -6.24 -15.03 8.01
N GLU A 35 -5.48 -13.94 8.03
CA GLU A 35 -5.28 -13.08 9.19
C GLU A 35 -6.02 -11.77 8.99
N GLU A 36 -6.87 -11.36 9.92
CA GLU A 36 -7.61 -10.09 9.82
C GLU A 36 -6.75 -8.93 10.32
N ILE A 37 -6.45 -8.00 9.42
CA ILE A 37 -5.51 -6.90 9.67
C ILE A 37 -6.23 -5.59 9.93
N ALA A 38 -7.45 -5.44 9.41
CA ALA A 38 -8.30 -4.30 9.72
C ALA A 38 -9.77 -4.69 9.72
N SER A 39 -10.54 -4.06 10.61
CA SER A 39 -11.99 -4.23 10.70
C SER A 39 -12.67 -2.89 10.99
N TRP A 40 -13.87 -2.71 10.45
CA TRP A 40 -14.67 -1.52 10.68
C TRP A 40 -15.63 -1.72 11.84
N ASN A 41 -15.69 -0.74 12.74
CA ASN A 41 -16.62 -0.70 13.86
C ASN A 41 -17.90 0.06 13.45
N PRO A 42 -19.06 -0.62 13.34
CA PRO A 42 -20.31 0.02 12.93
C PRO A 42 -20.81 1.10 13.87
N ILE A 43 -20.51 0.97 15.16
CA ILE A 43 -21.02 1.87 16.20
C ILE A 43 -20.33 3.22 16.08
N THR A 44 -19.00 3.23 16.02
CA THR A 44 -18.20 4.47 15.96
C THR A 44 -18.01 5.01 14.54
N ASP A 45 -18.23 4.18 13.50
CA ASP A 45 -17.84 4.45 12.10
C ASP A 45 -16.32 4.52 11.87
N ASP A 46 -15.52 3.96 12.79
CA ASP A 46 -14.06 3.96 12.71
C ASP A 46 -13.48 2.59 12.31
N PHE A 47 -12.20 2.57 12.00
CA PHE A 47 -11.44 1.35 11.75
C PHE A 47 -10.49 1.02 12.90
N GLU A 48 -10.44 -0.27 13.22
CA GLU A 48 -9.41 -0.87 14.07
C GLU A 48 -8.45 -1.66 13.19
N HIS A 49 -7.14 -1.57 13.45
CA HIS A 49 -6.12 -2.23 12.65
C HIS A 49 -5.01 -2.86 13.48
N LYS A 50 -4.38 -3.90 12.94
CA LYS A 50 -3.28 -4.66 13.53
C LYS A 50 -2.06 -4.71 12.60
N PHE A 51 -1.63 -3.56 12.09
CA PHE A 51 -0.53 -3.49 11.11
C PHE A 51 0.80 -4.09 11.60
N ARG A 52 1.05 -4.11 12.92
CA ARG A 52 2.22 -4.80 13.49
C ARG A 52 2.20 -6.32 13.28
N ASP A 53 1.02 -6.91 13.12
CA ASP A 53 0.84 -8.35 12.90
C ASP A 53 0.89 -8.71 11.40
N SER A 54 1.11 -7.72 10.53
CA SER A 54 1.20 -7.90 9.08
C SER A 54 2.53 -8.54 8.67
N LYS A 55 2.50 -9.82 8.26
CA LYS A 55 3.68 -10.44 7.62
C LYS A 55 3.94 -9.88 6.23
N ILE A 56 2.94 -9.31 5.54
CA ILE A 56 3.19 -8.68 4.25
C ILE A 56 3.96 -7.38 4.44
N LEU A 57 3.61 -6.57 5.44
CA LEU A 57 4.38 -5.37 5.79
C LEU A 57 5.81 -5.74 6.19
N ALA A 58 5.99 -6.79 7.00
CA ALA A 58 7.32 -7.28 7.37
C ALA A 58 8.13 -7.75 6.14
N LEU A 59 7.50 -8.48 5.22
CA LEU A 59 8.14 -8.92 3.97
C LEU A 59 8.52 -7.72 3.07
N VAL A 60 7.67 -6.70 2.98
CA VAL A 60 7.97 -5.46 2.25
C VAL A 60 9.14 -4.73 2.90
N ALA A 61 9.17 -4.68 4.24
CA ALA A 61 10.26 -4.07 4.99
C ALA A 61 11.59 -4.78 4.70
N GLU A 62 11.61 -6.10 4.81
CA GLU A 62 12.78 -6.93 4.50
C GLU A 62 13.28 -6.72 3.07
N ARG A 63 12.38 -6.75 2.08
CA ARG A 63 12.74 -6.55 0.66
C ARG A 63 13.33 -5.17 0.37
N GLN A 64 12.96 -4.16 1.15
CA GLN A 64 13.48 -2.81 1.01
C GLN A 64 14.68 -2.54 1.93
N GLY A 65 15.14 -3.53 2.70
CA GLY A 65 16.24 -3.37 3.65
C GLY A 65 15.91 -2.44 4.81
N MET A 66 14.62 -2.30 5.16
CA MET A 66 14.15 -1.47 6.27
C MET A 66 13.58 -2.33 7.41
N SER A 67 13.56 -1.77 8.61
CA SER A 67 12.88 -2.36 9.77
C SER A 67 11.35 -2.28 9.64
N VAL A 68 10.65 -3.11 10.41
CA VAL A 68 9.18 -3.08 10.49
C VAL A 68 8.71 -1.72 11.04
N GLU A 69 9.47 -1.14 11.98
CA GLU A 69 9.21 0.19 12.54
C GLU A 69 9.31 1.29 11.48
N GLU A 70 10.30 1.22 10.59
CA GLU A 70 10.44 2.16 9.47
C GLU A 70 9.30 2.00 8.45
N ALA A 71 8.90 0.76 8.15
CA ALA A 71 7.76 0.49 7.29
C ALA A 71 6.44 1.04 7.87
N LEU A 72 6.23 0.87 9.18
CA LEU A 72 5.08 1.46 9.89
C LEU A 72 5.14 2.99 9.88
N SER A 73 6.33 3.57 10.02
CA SER A 73 6.53 5.02 9.92
C SER A 73 6.18 5.54 8.52
N GLU A 74 6.49 4.77 7.48
CA GLU A 74 6.10 5.08 6.11
C GLU A 74 4.59 5.00 5.88
N VAL A 75 3.91 4.03 6.49
CA VAL A 75 2.44 3.95 6.49
C VAL A 75 1.84 5.22 7.11
N GLU A 76 2.38 5.69 8.24
CA GLU A 76 1.90 6.90 8.90
C GLU A 76 2.16 8.18 8.09
N ARG A 77 3.31 8.29 7.42
CA ARG A 77 3.61 9.41 6.52
C ARG A 77 2.63 9.47 5.35
N ARG A 78 2.36 8.33 4.71
CA ARG A 78 1.38 8.24 3.60
C ARG A 78 -0.02 8.56 4.09
N ARG A 79 -0.40 8.08 5.27
CA ARG A 79 -1.66 8.44 5.92
C ARG A 79 -1.77 9.96 6.09
N ALA A 80 -0.75 10.61 6.63
CA ALA A 80 -0.80 12.05 6.87
C ALA A 80 -0.99 12.87 5.57
N LEU A 81 -0.37 12.45 4.46
CA LEU A 81 -0.62 13.03 3.15
C LEU A 81 -2.08 12.82 2.72
N LEU A 82 -2.61 11.60 2.82
CA LEU A 82 -3.99 11.31 2.42
C LEU A 82 -5.02 12.05 3.29
N ASP A 83 -4.76 12.19 4.58
CA ASP A 83 -5.58 12.98 5.52
C ASP A 83 -5.57 14.47 5.14
N TYR A 84 -4.43 15.01 4.73
CA TYR A 84 -4.34 16.37 4.19
C TYR A 84 -5.20 16.52 2.93
N LEU A 85 -5.06 15.62 1.94
CA LEU A 85 -5.82 15.70 0.70
C LEU A 85 -7.34 15.64 0.95
N ALA A 86 -7.76 14.73 1.83
CA ALA A 86 -9.16 14.58 2.21
C ALA A 86 -9.69 15.84 2.93
N SER A 87 -8.95 16.39 3.89
CA SER A 87 -9.36 17.59 4.63
C SER A 87 -9.41 18.86 3.77
N HIS A 88 -8.64 18.90 2.68
CA HIS A 88 -8.63 20.01 1.71
C HIS A 88 -9.53 19.76 0.50
N SER A 89 -10.35 18.70 0.52
CA SER A 89 -11.28 18.34 -0.56
C SER A 89 -10.60 18.12 -1.92
N VAL A 90 -9.34 17.67 -1.91
CA VAL A 90 -8.62 17.25 -3.11
C VAL A 90 -9.15 15.88 -3.52
N VAL A 91 -10.12 15.87 -4.44
CA VAL A 91 -10.81 14.67 -4.92
C VAL A 91 -10.59 14.40 -6.41
N ASP A 92 -9.99 15.35 -7.12
CA ASP A 92 -9.64 15.19 -8.52
C ASP A 92 -8.50 14.18 -8.67
N TYR A 93 -8.69 13.23 -9.60
CA TYR A 93 -7.76 12.13 -9.79
C TYR A 93 -6.37 12.59 -10.20
N GLU A 94 -6.28 13.54 -11.13
CA GLU A 94 -4.99 14.05 -11.63
C GLU A 94 -4.26 14.81 -10.53
N GLU A 95 -4.99 15.56 -9.73
CA GLU A 95 -4.43 16.27 -8.58
C GLU A 95 -3.89 15.30 -7.51
N ILE A 96 -4.66 14.28 -7.15
CA ILE A 96 -4.21 13.23 -6.22
C ILE A 96 -2.94 12.55 -6.76
N ALA A 97 -2.93 12.20 -8.05
CA ALA A 97 -1.77 11.59 -8.68
C ALA A 97 -0.52 12.48 -8.61
N ARG A 98 -0.66 13.79 -8.85
CA ARG A 98 0.45 14.76 -8.69
C ARG A 98 0.99 14.77 -7.26
N TRP A 99 0.13 14.78 -6.25
CA TRP A 99 0.55 14.72 -4.85
C TRP A 99 1.30 13.44 -4.51
N VAL A 100 0.79 12.29 -4.97
CA VAL A 100 1.45 10.99 -4.76
C VAL A 100 2.82 10.97 -5.46
N TYR A 101 2.92 11.48 -6.68
CA TYR A 101 4.20 11.57 -7.38
C TYR A 101 5.22 12.44 -6.63
N ARG A 102 4.81 13.65 -6.22
CA ARG A 102 5.65 14.56 -5.45
C ARG A 102 6.13 13.93 -4.15
N TYR A 103 5.26 13.18 -3.48
CA TYR A 103 5.61 12.42 -2.29
C TYR A 103 6.71 11.40 -2.58
N TYR A 104 6.63 10.62 -3.67
CA TYR A 104 7.68 9.68 -4.03
C TYR A 104 8.98 10.35 -4.52
N GLU A 105 8.90 11.55 -5.10
CA GLU A 105 10.08 12.33 -5.50
C GLU A 105 10.82 12.93 -4.29
N ASN A 106 10.07 13.53 -3.35
CA ASN A 106 10.62 14.10 -2.13
C ASN A 106 9.58 14.08 -1.00
N PRO A 107 9.56 13.01 -0.18
CA PRO A 107 8.60 12.87 0.91
C PRO A 107 8.71 13.99 1.95
N SER A 108 9.94 14.40 2.29
CA SER A 108 10.21 15.41 3.31
C SER A 108 9.66 16.78 2.90
N ALA A 109 9.96 17.23 1.69
CA ALA A 109 9.46 18.50 1.17
C ALA A 109 7.93 18.49 1.03
N THR A 110 7.37 17.38 0.53
CA THR A 110 5.92 17.24 0.36
C THR A 110 5.19 17.27 1.69
N LEU A 111 5.68 16.55 2.71
CA LEU A 111 5.09 16.54 4.05
C LEU A 111 5.22 17.89 4.77
N ALA A 112 6.34 18.59 4.57
CA ALA A 112 6.54 19.93 5.11
C ALA A 112 5.54 20.94 4.53
N GLU A 113 5.26 20.86 3.23
CA GLU A 113 4.29 21.73 2.55
C GLU A 113 2.86 21.55 3.07
N VAL A 114 2.45 20.30 3.31
CA VAL A 114 1.10 20.00 3.82
C VAL A 114 0.94 20.27 5.32
N GLY A 115 1.99 20.75 6.00
CA GLY A 115 1.97 21.03 7.43
C GLY A 115 1.77 19.77 8.28
N ALA A 116 2.00 18.58 7.72
CA ALA A 116 1.87 17.32 8.43
C ALA A 116 3.06 17.12 9.36
N SER A 117 2.92 17.57 10.60
CA SER A 117 3.84 17.24 11.68
C SER A 117 3.63 15.79 12.12
N VAL A 118 4.16 14.84 11.36
CA VAL A 118 4.23 13.44 11.79
C VAL A 118 5.16 13.37 13.00
N SER A 119 4.62 13.04 14.17
CA SER A 119 5.36 12.87 15.43
C SER A 119 6.08 11.52 15.46
N VAL A 120 6.84 11.20 14.43
CA VAL A 120 7.65 9.99 14.36
C VAL A 120 9.08 10.38 14.02
N LYS A 121 10.04 9.78 14.73
CA LYS A 121 11.47 9.95 14.48
C LYS A 121 11.70 9.78 12.99
N ILE A 122 12.08 10.88 12.33
CA ILE A 122 12.45 10.87 10.93
C ILE A 122 13.72 10.01 10.87
N ALA A 123 13.57 8.72 10.53
CA ALA A 123 14.68 7.98 9.95
C ALA A 123 14.91 8.64 8.60
N SER A 124 15.74 9.68 8.60
CA SER A 124 16.27 10.26 7.39
C SER A 124 16.93 9.12 6.64
N TYR A 125 16.42 8.78 5.46
CA TYR A 125 17.19 8.00 4.52
C TYR A 125 18.41 8.86 4.17
N GLU A 126 19.51 8.64 4.89
CA GLU A 126 20.81 9.01 4.38
C GLU A 126 20.98 8.16 3.14
N THR A 127 20.76 8.77 1.97
CA THR A 127 21.28 8.24 0.72
C THR A 127 22.77 8.04 0.97
N THR A 128 23.18 6.81 1.23
CA THR A 128 24.58 6.41 1.14
C THR A 128 24.90 6.45 -0.34
N ARG A 129 25.16 7.67 -0.80
CA ARG A 129 25.76 7.98 -2.08
C ARG A 129 27.16 7.38 -2.03
N GLN A 130 27.30 6.11 -2.37
CA GLN A 130 28.53 5.70 -3.02
C GLN A 130 28.56 6.46 -4.34
N GLU A 131 29.48 7.43 -4.45
CA GLU A 131 29.68 8.26 -5.62
C GLU A 131 30.04 7.41 -6.84
N ARG A 132 29.03 6.87 -7.53
CA ARG A 132 29.18 6.51 -8.93
C ARG A 132 28.97 7.80 -9.71
N LYS A 133 30.03 8.25 -10.40
CA LYS A 133 29.93 9.39 -11.33
C LYS A 133 28.76 9.15 -12.28
N PRO A 134 27.80 10.08 -12.41
CA PRO A 134 26.70 9.92 -13.32
C PRO A 134 27.25 9.95 -14.74
N VAL A 135 27.21 8.80 -15.45
CA VAL A 135 27.36 8.78 -16.90
C VAL A 135 26.00 9.16 -17.48
N VAL A 136 25.73 10.47 -17.48
CA VAL A 136 24.54 11.01 -18.13
C VAL A 136 24.99 11.62 -19.45
N SER A 137 24.68 10.91 -20.53
CA SER A 137 24.82 11.41 -21.90
C SER A 137 23.94 12.66 -22.08
N SER A 138 24.45 13.63 -22.83
CA SER A 138 23.79 14.88 -23.23
C SER A 138 22.33 14.71 -23.74
N ARG A 139 21.96 13.51 -24.18
CA ARG A 139 20.61 13.12 -24.60
C ARG A 139 19.53 13.16 -23.51
N ALA A 140 19.89 13.17 -22.23
CA ALA A 140 18.93 13.16 -21.13
C ALA A 140 18.35 14.55 -20.79
N LEU A 141 19.02 15.62 -21.23
CA LEU A 141 18.60 17.01 -20.97
C LEU A 141 17.51 17.49 -21.94
N GLU A 142 17.46 16.96 -23.15
CA GLU A 142 16.50 17.34 -24.19
C GLU A 142 15.08 16.79 -23.92
N ARG A 143 14.95 15.73 -23.11
CA ARG A 143 13.66 15.05 -22.84
C ARG A 143 12.80 15.74 -21.76
N ARG A 144 13.18 16.95 -21.34
CA ARG A 144 12.49 17.74 -20.29
C ARG A 144 11.36 18.62 -20.84
N GLU A 145 11.41 18.97 -22.13
CA GLU A 145 10.37 19.78 -22.81
C GLU A 145 9.17 18.93 -23.27
N GLU A 146 9.38 17.63 -23.52
CA GLU A 146 8.34 16.68 -23.96
C GLU A 146 7.31 16.33 -22.86
N LEU A 147 7.58 16.69 -21.60
CA LEU A 147 6.67 16.46 -20.45
C LEU A 147 5.38 17.30 -20.47
N SER A 148 5.22 18.17 -21.47
CA SER A 148 4.03 19.01 -21.66
C SER A 148 2.90 18.34 -22.45
N GLU A 149 3.14 17.16 -23.06
CA GLU A 149 2.12 16.43 -23.81
C GLU A 149 1.55 15.25 -23.00
N LEU A 150 0.40 15.50 -22.37
CA LEU A 150 -0.39 14.59 -21.55
C LEU A 150 -0.86 13.33 -22.32
N LYS A 151 -0.02 12.30 -22.34
CA LYS A 151 -0.42 10.87 -22.45
C LYS A 151 0.47 9.91 -21.64
N GLY A 152 1.20 10.43 -20.65
CA GLY A 152 2.27 9.71 -19.96
C GLY A 152 1.91 9.01 -18.64
N PHE A 153 0.66 9.01 -18.16
CA PHE A 153 0.37 8.57 -16.78
C PHE A 153 0.57 7.06 -16.55
N GLU A 154 -0.01 6.18 -17.37
CA GLU A 154 0.16 4.72 -17.20
C GLU A 154 1.59 4.27 -17.48
N GLU A 155 2.24 4.91 -18.44
CA GLU A 155 3.64 4.63 -18.82
C GLU A 155 4.62 5.13 -17.76
N MET A 156 4.34 6.28 -17.14
CA MET A 156 5.16 6.84 -16.05
C MET A 156 4.91 6.10 -14.74
N PHE A 157 3.68 5.69 -14.44
CA PHE A 157 3.38 4.83 -13.30
C PHE A 157 4.04 3.46 -13.50
N GLY A 158 4.01 2.92 -14.72
CA GLY A 158 4.74 1.72 -15.12
C GLY A 158 6.26 1.87 -14.97
N GLN A 159 6.83 2.99 -15.41
CA GLN A 159 8.26 3.29 -15.26
C GLN A 159 8.68 3.47 -13.79
N LEU A 160 7.84 4.12 -12.98
CA LEU A 160 8.06 4.27 -11.54
C LEU A 160 8.03 2.90 -10.85
N MET A 161 7.05 2.05 -11.17
CA MET A 161 6.97 0.69 -10.63
C MET A 161 8.15 -0.18 -11.11
N MET A 162 8.56 -0.04 -12.37
CA MET A 162 9.72 -0.74 -12.93
C MET A 162 11.05 -0.24 -12.32
N LEU A 163 11.15 1.03 -11.93
CA LEU A 163 12.30 1.59 -11.21
C LEU A 163 12.36 1.10 -9.75
N LEU A 164 11.20 0.93 -9.10
CA LEU A 164 11.10 0.33 -7.78
C LEU A 164 11.42 -1.18 -7.79
N GLU A 165 11.22 -1.86 -8.92
CA GLU A 165 11.57 -3.28 -9.13
C GLU A 165 13.02 -3.52 -9.57
N LYS A 166 13.66 -2.58 -10.29
CA LYS A 166 15.01 -2.76 -10.87
C LYS A 166 16.19 -2.72 -9.89
N GLY A 167 15.92 -2.67 -8.59
CA GLY A 167 16.92 -2.88 -7.52
C GLY A 167 17.09 -4.34 -7.09
N VAL A 168 16.39 -5.29 -7.71
CA VAL A 168 16.45 -6.71 -7.35
C VAL A 168 17.58 -7.40 -8.11
N GLU A 169 18.76 -7.49 -7.49
CA GLU A 169 19.70 -8.56 -7.80
C GLU A 169 19.23 -9.80 -7.01
N GLU A 170 18.52 -10.71 -7.66
CA GLU A 170 18.13 -11.99 -7.03
C GLU A 170 19.39 -12.78 -6.69
N LYS A 171 19.77 -12.79 -5.40
CA LYS A 171 20.71 -13.79 -4.91
C LYS A 171 19.98 -15.14 -4.80
N PRO A 172 20.58 -16.24 -5.26
CA PRO A 172 19.97 -17.56 -5.10
C PRO A 172 19.88 -17.86 -3.61
N VAL A 173 18.65 -18.00 -3.09
CA VAL A 173 18.41 -18.54 -1.76
C VAL A 173 18.54 -20.06 -1.89
N GLU A 174 19.53 -20.65 -1.21
CA GLU A 174 19.73 -22.09 -1.14
C GLU A 174 18.44 -22.76 -0.63
N ALA A 175 17.94 -23.69 -1.45
CA ALA A 175 16.67 -24.37 -1.28
C ALA A 175 16.56 -25.04 0.08
N SER A 176 15.79 -24.41 0.97
CA SER A 176 15.25 -25.05 2.17
C SER A 176 13.87 -25.59 1.81
N LYS A 177 13.81 -26.86 1.38
CA LYS A 177 12.62 -27.68 1.07
C LYS A 177 11.28 -26.94 1.21
N GLU A 178 10.86 -26.26 0.15
CA GLU A 178 9.47 -25.84 0.02
C GLU A 178 8.62 -27.08 -0.29
N ILE A 179 7.62 -27.33 0.54
CA ILE A 179 6.49 -28.16 0.14
C ILE A 179 5.65 -27.24 -0.75
N GLU A 180 5.84 -27.35 -2.06
CA GLU A 180 4.93 -26.79 -3.05
C GLU A 180 3.61 -27.59 -2.98
N GLU A 181 2.74 -27.22 -2.03
CA GLU A 181 1.32 -27.47 -2.22
C GLU A 181 0.85 -26.53 -3.34
N ASN A 182 0.54 -27.10 -4.50
CA ASN A 182 -0.21 -26.41 -5.54
C ASN A 182 -1.61 -26.15 -5.00
N VAL A 183 -1.84 -24.91 -4.58
CA VAL A 183 -3.12 -24.46 -4.03
C VAL A 183 -3.83 -23.67 -5.11
N GLU A 184 -4.96 -24.20 -5.58
CA GLU A 184 -5.82 -23.53 -6.53
C GLU A 184 -6.55 -22.33 -5.89
N PHE A 185 -6.68 -21.25 -6.66
CA PHE A 185 -7.34 -20.02 -6.20
C PHE A 185 -8.81 -20.25 -5.80
N SER A 186 -9.47 -21.25 -6.39
CA SER A 186 -10.84 -21.66 -6.06
C SER A 186 -11.02 -22.02 -4.59
N ASP A 187 -10.07 -22.76 -4.04
CA ASP A 187 -10.17 -23.31 -2.68
C ASP A 187 -10.02 -22.20 -1.63
N VAL A 188 -9.19 -21.20 -1.95
CA VAL A 188 -9.04 -19.97 -1.17
C VAL A 188 -10.36 -19.19 -1.17
N LEU A 189 -11.04 -19.11 -2.33
CA LEU A 189 -12.28 -18.37 -2.47
C LEU A 189 -13.44 -19.03 -1.72
N GLU A 190 -13.58 -20.36 -1.80
CA GLU A 190 -14.62 -21.10 -1.09
C GLU A 190 -14.53 -20.94 0.43
N GLU A 191 -13.32 -21.07 1.01
CA GLU A 191 -13.14 -20.91 2.45
C GLU A 191 -13.37 -19.46 2.90
N LEU A 192 -12.97 -18.49 2.07
CA LEU A 192 -13.26 -17.08 2.33
C LEU A 192 -14.78 -16.83 2.33
N GLU A 193 -15.50 -17.33 1.34
CA GLU A 193 -16.96 -17.19 1.29
C GLU A 193 -17.64 -17.83 2.50
N ALA A 194 -17.18 -19.00 2.94
CA ALA A 194 -17.68 -19.65 4.15
C ALA A 194 -17.46 -18.77 5.39
N ARG A 195 -16.30 -18.12 5.51
CA ARG A 195 -16.02 -17.13 6.57
C ARG A 195 -16.93 -15.91 6.48
N LEU A 196 -17.11 -15.33 5.29
CA LEU A 196 -17.99 -14.17 5.12
C LEU A 196 -19.45 -14.48 5.48
N ARG A 197 -19.94 -15.67 5.13
CA ARG A 197 -21.28 -16.14 5.53
C ARG A 197 -21.44 -16.25 7.04
N ARG A 198 -20.43 -16.78 7.75
CA ARG A 198 -20.41 -16.86 9.22
C ARG A 198 -20.44 -15.47 9.86
N CYS A 199 -19.67 -14.51 9.33
CA CYS A 199 -19.67 -13.13 9.82
C CYS A 199 -21.01 -12.41 9.60
N LYS A 200 -21.66 -12.57 8.43
CA LYS A 200 -22.97 -11.95 8.15
C LYS A 200 -24.07 -12.42 9.12
N SER A 201 -24.01 -13.66 9.60
CA SER A 201 -24.98 -14.18 10.57
C SER A 201 -24.92 -13.49 11.95
N LEU A 202 -23.79 -12.84 12.27
CA LEU A 202 -23.60 -12.07 13.49
C LEU A 202 -24.06 -10.61 13.34
N GLU A 203 -23.93 -10.03 12.14
CA GLU A 203 -24.36 -8.64 11.86
C GLU A 203 -25.89 -8.48 11.74
N VAL A 204 -26.64 -9.54 11.42
CA VAL A 204 -28.11 -9.49 11.25
C VAL A 204 -28.87 -9.57 12.59
N LYS A 205 -28.19 -9.84 13.71
CA LYS A 205 -28.84 -10.00 15.03
C LYS A 205 -29.09 -8.71 15.80
N HIS A 206 -28.84 -7.52 15.23
CA HIS A 206 -29.04 -6.22 15.90
C HIS A 206 -29.89 -5.26 15.05
#